data_AF-L1J478-F1
#
_entry.id   AF-L1J478-F1
#
_cell.length_a   1.000
_cell.length_b   1.000
_cell.length_c   1.000
_cell.angle_alpha   90.00
_cell.angle_beta   90.00
_cell.angle_gamma   90.00
#
_symmetry.space_group_name_H-M   'P 1'
#
loop_
_entity.id
_entity.type
_entity.pdbx_description
1 polymer ?
#
loop_
_entity_poly.entity_id
_entity_poly.type
_entity_poly.pdbx_seq_one_letter_code
_entity_poly.pdbx_strand_id
1 'polypeptide(L)'
;MERTRANKQENDIKEHRLGSFKKPVVLEGKAKERLQMKATEVKALCMKRCGWLMKSGLTNTHMQKRWCAIYELKLFYYESPRSEIPNGIIDLRGAMIKKCSKPKFAFEIETGEERERGKRGLK
;
A
#
# COMPACT_ATOMS: atom_id res chain seq x y z
N MET A 1 -41.22 44.78 27.38
CA MET A 1 -40.21 44.53 28.43
C MET A 1 -39.26 43.47 27.91
N GLU A 2 -38.03 43.89 27.63
CA GLU A 2 -36.87 43.03 27.34
C GLU A 2 -36.65 41.99 28.44
N ARG A 3 -36.11 40.84 28.04
CA ARG A 3 -34.86 40.30 28.61
C ARG A 3 -34.31 39.17 27.74
N THR A 4 -33.16 39.47 27.17
CA THR A 4 -32.15 38.61 26.53
C THR A 4 -31.61 37.54 27.48
N ARG A 5 -31.24 36.36 26.96
CA ARG A 5 -30.20 35.41 27.46
C ARG A 5 -30.06 34.29 26.40
N ALA A 6 -29.07 34.32 25.50
CA ALA A 6 -27.64 33.98 25.66
C ALA A 6 -27.35 32.46 25.64
N ASN A 7 -26.55 32.09 24.63
CA ASN A 7 -25.93 30.80 24.29
C ASN A 7 -25.19 30.09 25.45
N LYS A 8 -25.21 28.75 25.42
CA LYS A 8 -24.12 27.84 25.81
C LYS A 8 -24.39 26.47 25.15
N GLN A 9 -23.64 26.08 24.11
CA GLN A 9 -22.54 25.09 24.13
C GLN A 9 -22.96 23.78 24.83
N GLU A 10 -22.97 22.61 24.20
CA GLU A 10 -21.78 21.91 23.71
C GLU A 10 -22.15 20.72 22.79
N ASN A 11 -21.27 20.40 21.85
CA ASN A 11 -21.41 19.35 20.84
C ASN A 11 -21.16 17.95 21.44
N ASP A 12 -22.17 17.09 21.47
CA ASP A 12 -21.97 15.65 21.67
C ASP A 12 -21.82 14.93 20.31
N ILE A 13 -20.60 14.91 19.79
CA ILE A 13 -20.20 13.97 18.74
C ILE A 13 -19.97 12.63 19.43
N LYS A 14 -20.95 11.73 19.30
CA LYS A 14 -20.84 10.34 19.73
C LYS A 14 -19.80 9.64 18.86
N GLU A 15 -18.58 9.52 19.37
CA GLU A 15 -17.55 8.64 18.81
C GLU A 15 -18.07 7.19 18.77
N HIS A 16 -18.32 6.71 17.56
CA HIS A 16 -18.48 5.28 17.31
C HIS A 16 -17.14 4.59 17.51
N ARG A 17 -17.08 3.75 18.54
CA ARG A 17 -15.94 2.89 18.91
C ARG A 17 -15.35 2.19 17.68
N LEU A 18 -14.20 2.66 17.21
CA LEU A 18 -13.26 1.83 16.47
C LEU A 18 -12.69 0.80 17.45
N GLY A 19 -12.85 -0.48 17.12
CA GLY A 19 -12.34 -1.59 17.91
C GLY A 19 -10.85 -1.43 18.22
N SER A 20 -10.48 -1.86 19.42
CA SER A 20 -9.13 -1.81 19.98
C SER A 20 -8.02 -2.06 18.95
N PHE A 21 -7.32 -0.99 18.56
CA PHE A 21 -5.99 -1.09 18.01
C PHE A 21 -5.08 -1.70 19.10
N LYS A 22 -4.75 -2.99 18.97
CA LYS A 22 -3.68 -3.59 19.77
C LYS A 22 -2.37 -2.88 19.40
N LYS A 23 -1.72 -2.27 20.40
CA LYS A 23 -0.40 -1.65 20.26
C LYS A 23 0.60 -2.68 19.69
N PRO A 24 1.53 -2.29 18.79
CA PRO A 24 2.57 -3.20 18.33
C PRO A 24 3.46 -3.58 19.50
N VAL A 25 3.59 -4.90 19.72
CA VAL A 25 4.49 -5.48 20.71
C VAL A 25 5.92 -5.27 20.20
N VAL A 26 6.72 -4.53 20.96
CA VAL A 26 8.17 -4.43 20.73
C VAL A 26 8.78 -5.71 21.29
N LEU A 27 9.18 -6.64 20.42
CA LEU A 27 9.98 -7.81 20.80
C LEU A 27 11.44 -7.54 20.39
N GLU A 28 12.28 -7.28 21.39
CA GLU A 28 13.73 -7.35 21.25
C GLU A 28 14.16 -8.83 21.13
N GLY A 29 14.93 -9.14 20.08
CA GLY A 29 15.70 -10.38 20.02
C GLY A 29 15.34 -11.37 18.91
N LYS A 30 16.19 -11.39 17.87
CA LYS A 30 16.59 -12.56 17.06
C LYS A 30 15.49 -13.39 16.36
N ALA A 31 15.00 -12.87 15.23
CA ALA A 31 14.96 -13.53 13.92
C ALA A 31 14.28 -12.56 12.94
N LYS A 32 14.92 -12.24 11.81
CA LYS A 32 14.29 -11.49 10.72
C LYS A 32 13.26 -12.39 10.02
N GLU A 33 12.20 -12.75 10.72
CA GLU A 33 11.02 -13.28 10.07
C GLU A 33 10.41 -12.12 9.29
N ARG A 34 10.59 -12.13 7.96
CA ARG A 34 9.84 -11.28 7.06
C ARG A 34 8.38 -11.47 7.41
N LEU A 35 7.77 -10.50 8.11
CA LEU A 35 6.33 -10.48 8.32
C LEU A 35 5.68 -10.30 6.94
N GLN A 36 5.48 -11.41 6.25
CA GLN A 36 4.81 -11.46 4.97
C GLN A 36 3.32 -11.24 5.30
N MET A 37 2.86 -9.99 5.21
CA MET A 37 1.44 -9.68 5.40
C MET A 37 0.56 -10.62 4.59
N LYS A 38 -0.54 -11.07 5.19
CA LYS A 38 -1.45 -11.98 4.51
C LYS A 38 -2.08 -11.24 3.34
N ALA A 39 -2.26 -11.91 2.20
CA ALA A 39 -2.89 -11.27 1.06
C ALA A 39 -4.28 -10.73 1.39
N THR A 40 -5.02 -11.37 2.29
CA THR A 40 -6.33 -10.88 2.76
C THR A 40 -6.24 -9.49 3.40
N GLU A 41 -5.20 -9.22 4.18
CA GLU A 41 -4.97 -7.93 4.82
C GLU A 41 -4.60 -6.87 3.77
N VAL A 42 -3.66 -7.18 2.88
CA VAL A 42 -3.30 -6.30 1.76
C VAL A 42 -4.52 -5.93 0.92
N LYS A 43 -5.37 -6.91 0.62
CA LYS A 43 -6.59 -6.75 -0.17
C LYS A 43 -7.67 -5.94 0.53
N ALA A 44 -7.81 -6.10 1.84
CA ALA A 44 -8.74 -5.31 2.64
C ALA A 44 -8.26 -3.85 2.79
N LEU A 45 -6.95 -3.65 2.95
CA LEU A 45 -6.34 -2.35 3.19
C LEU A 45 -6.08 -1.53 1.93
N CYS A 46 -6.06 -2.15 0.74
CA CYS A 46 -5.94 -1.42 -0.53
C CYS A 46 -7.27 -0.73 -0.89
N MET A 47 -7.72 0.21 -0.04
CA MET A 47 -9.04 0.84 0.05
C MET A 47 -9.66 1.43 -1.24
N LYS A 48 -8.99 1.36 -2.40
CA LYS A 48 -9.47 1.65 -3.77
C LYS A 48 -8.41 1.41 -4.85
N ARG A 49 -7.20 0.95 -4.49
CA ARG A 49 -6.06 0.85 -5.41
C ARG A 49 -5.78 -0.60 -5.77
N CYS A 50 -6.81 -1.25 -6.28
CA CYS A 50 -6.74 -2.62 -6.75
C CYS A 50 -7.61 -2.86 -7.97
N GLY A 51 -7.25 -3.85 -8.77
CA GLY A 51 -8.00 -4.20 -9.98
C GLY A 51 -7.20 -5.04 -10.94
N TRP A 52 -7.85 -5.42 -12.04
CA TRP A 52 -7.20 -6.16 -13.11
C TRP A 52 -6.34 -5.25 -13.97
N LEU A 53 -5.09 -5.66 -14.19
CA LEU A 53 -4.18 -5.05 -15.15
C LEU A 53 -3.57 -6.12 -16.05
N MET A 54 -3.16 -5.71 -17.24
CA MET A 54 -2.27 -6.51 -18.08
C MET A 54 -0.84 -6.08 -17.80
N LYS A 55 0.07 -7.04 -17.54
CA LYS A 55 1.49 -6.77 -17.35
C LYS A 55 2.36 -7.65 -18.22
N SER A 56 3.45 -7.10 -18.73
CA SER A 56 4.61 -7.84 -19.19
C SER A 56 5.72 -7.69 -18.15
N GLY A 57 6.53 -8.73 -17.98
CA GLY A 57 7.77 -8.65 -17.21
C GLY A 57 8.98 -8.50 -18.12
N LEU A 58 10.14 -8.23 -17.52
CA LEU A 58 11.41 -8.19 -18.24
C LEU A 58 11.77 -9.56 -18.84
N THR A 59 11.61 -10.64 -18.07
CA THR A 59 11.91 -12.01 -18.51
C THR A 59 10.75 -12.65 -19.27
N ASN A 60 9.53 -12.51 -18.77
CA ASN A 60 8.33 -12.98 -19.45
C ASN A 60 7.64 -11.80 -20.14
N THR A 61 7.92 -11.65 -21.42
CA THR A 61 7.46 -10.53 -22.24
C THR A 61 5.99 -10.67 -22.67
N HIS A 62 5.38 -11.84 -22.47
CA HIS A 62 3.97 -12.04 -22.79
C HIS A 62 3.08 -11.26 -21.81
N MET A 63 2.04 -10.63 -22.36
CA MET A 63 1.07 -9.88 -21.56
C MET A 63 0.20 -10.84 -20.74
N GLN A 64 0.26 -10.71 -19.42
CA GLN A 64 -0.48 -11.52 -18.47
C GLN A 64 -1.52 -10.68 -17.72
N LYS A 65 -2.73 -11.21 -17.60
CA LYS A 65 -3.77 -10.62 -16.76
C LYS A 65 -3.49 -10.93 -15.29
N ARG A 66 -3.35 -9.91 -14.46
CA ARG A 66 -3.10 -10.06 -13.02
C ARG A 66 -4.00 -9.15 -12.22
N TRP A 67 -4.46 -9.65 -11.09
CA TRP A 67 -5.15 -8.84 -10.10
C TRP A 67 -4.08 -8.12 -9.28
N CYS A 68 -4.05 -6.80 -9.35
CA CYS A 68 -3.05 -5.95 -8.74
C CYS A 68 -3.63 -5.23 -7.52
N ALA A 69 -2.82 -5.03 -6.49
CA ALA A 69 -3.15 -4.22 -5.32
C ALA A 69 -1.95 -3.41 -4.86
N ILE A 70 -2.18 -2.15 -4.50
CA ILE A 70 -1.16 -1.27 -3.93
C ILE A 70 -1.42 -1.09 -2.44
N TYR A 71 -0.40 -1.38 -1.63
CA TYR A 71 -0.40 -1.18 -0.19
C TYR A 71 1.04 -0.91 0.30
N GLU A 72 1.23 0.04 1.23
CA GLU A 72 2.55 0.41 1.78
C GLU A 72 3.67 0.55 0.73
N LEU A 73 3.41 1.32 -0.34
CA LEU A 73 4.36 1.54 -1.45
C LEU A 73 4.84 0.24 -2.12
N LYS A 74 4.07 -0.83 -2.03
CA LYS A 74 4.33 -2.07 -2.76
C LYS A 74 3.16 -2.35 -3.69
N LEU A 75 3.48 -2.79 -4.89
CA LEU A 75 2.53 -3.35 -5.84
C LEU A 75 2.59 -4.87 -5.75
N PHE A 76 1.51 -5.46 -5.26
CA PHE A 76 1.30 -6.90 -5.23
C PHE A 76 0.50 -7.31 -6.46
N TYR A 77 0.87 -8.41 -7.09
CA TYR A 77 0.08 -8.97 -8.18
C TYR A 77 -0.17 -10.47 -7.99
N TYR A 78 -1.38 -10.89 -8.35
CA TYR A 78 -1.93 -12.22 -8.10
C TYR A 78 -2.54 -12.79 -9.38
N GLU A 79 -2.61 -14.12 -9.46
CA GLU A 79 -3.35 -14.82 -10.50
C GLU A 79 -4.85 -14.51 -10.40
N SER A 80 -5.37 -14.43 -9.17
CA SER A 80 -6.77 -14.11 -8.91
C SER A 80 -6.96 -13.25 -7.66
N PRO A 81 -8.10 -12.54 -7.53
CA PRO A 81 -8.44 -11.84 -6.29
C PRO A 81 -8.63 -12.78 -5.09
N ARG A 82 -8.81 -14.09 -5.30
CA ARG A 82 -8.92 -15.09 -4.23
C ARG A 82 -7.58 -15.71 -3.82
N SER A 83 -6.52 -15.49 -4.59
CA SER A 83 -5.21 -16.08 -4.32
C SER A 83 -4.60 -15.55 -3.01
N GLU A 84 -4.14 -16.44 -2.14
CA GLU A 84 -3.56 -16.06 -0.85
C GLU A 84 -2.09 -15.65 -0.94
N ILE A 85 -1.41 -16.09 -2.00
CA ILE A 85 0.01 -15.83 -2.23
C ILE A 85 0.15 -14.95 -3.48
N PRO A 86 0.89 -13.82 -3.40
CA PRO A 86 1.17 -13.02 -4.58
C PRO A 86 2.13 -13.75 -5.51
N ASN A 87 1.90 -13.66 -6.82
CA ASN A 87 2.84 -14.12 -7.84
C ASN A 87 4.08 -13.20 -7.91
N GLY A 88 3.98 -11.99 -7.37
CA GLY A 88 5.14 -11.15 -7.10
C GLY A 88 4.78 -9.83 -6.44
N ILE A 89 5.84 -9.17 -5.98
CA ILE A 89 5.78 -7.93 -5.20
C ILE A 89 6.82 -7.00 -5.79
N ILE A 90 6.41 -5.79 -6.15
CA ILE A 90 7.28 -4.73 -6.66
C ILE A 90 7.33 -3.63 -5.61
N ASP A 91 8.53 -3.26 -5.19
CA ASP A 91 8.74 -2.09 -4.34
C ASP A 91 8.63 -0.82 -5.19
N LEU A 92 7.75 0.09 -4.78
CA LEU A 92 7.49 1.35 -5.48
C LEU A 92 8.26 2.53 -4.85
N ARG A 93 9.09 2.29 -3.83
CA ARG A 93 9.94 3.35 -3.24
C ARG A 93 10.88 3.90 -4.31
N GLY A 94 10.74 5.19 -4.60
CA GLY A 94 11.51 5.85 -5.66
C GLY A 94 11.16 5.42 -7.08
N ALA A 95 10.06 4.69 -7.28
CA ALA A 95 9.63 4.31 -8.61
C ALA A 95 9.09 5.52 -9.40
N MET A 96 9.38 5.53 -10.70
CA MET A 96 8.90 6.53 -11.65
C MET A 96 7.88 5.90 -12.61
N ILE A 97 6.92 6.70 -13.04
CA ILE A 97 5.92 6.29 -14.03
C ILE A 97 6.23 6.95 -15.37
N LYS A 98 6.36 6.15 -16.41
CA LYS A 98 6.47 6.61 -17.80
C LYS A 98 5.18 6.29 -18.54
N LYS A 99 4.61 7.27 -19.25
CA LYS A 99 3.47 7.02 -20.15
C LYS A 99 3.97 6.28 -21.39
N CYS A 100 3.27 5.23 -21.79
CA CYS A 100 3.56 4.55 -23.04
C CYS A 100 2.71 5.17 -24.16
N SER A 101 3.32 5.37 -25.34
CA SER A 101 2.57 5.81 -26.53
C SER A 101 1.68 4.70 -27.09
N LYS A 102 2.09 3.44 -26.90
CA LYS A 102 1.35 2.22 -27.27
C LYS A 102 1.67 1.08 -26.27
N PRO A 103 0.70 0.21 -25.93
CA PRO A 103 -0.72 0.29 -26.27
C PRO A 103 -1.44 1.44 -25.52
N LYS A 104 -2.67 1.77 -25.93
CA LYS A 104 -3.47 2.80 -25.24
C LYS A 104 -3.66 2.43 -23.76
N PHE A 105 -3.62 3.43 -22.89
CA PHE A 105 -3.75 3.28 -21.43
C PHE A 105 -2.64 2.46 -20.75
N ALA A 106 -1.52 2.23 -21.43
CA ALA A 106 -0.34 1.62 -20.82
C ALA A 106 0.57 2.66 -20.16
N PHE A 107 1.25 2.21 -19.11
CA PHE A 107 2.31 2.92 -18.43
C PHE A 107 3.38 1.91 -18.01
N GLU A 108 4.60 2.40 -17.85
CA GLU A 108 5.73 1.64 -17.37
C GLU A 108 6.10 2.14 -15.97
N ILE A 109 6.41 1.18 -15.08
CA ILE A 109 6.93 1.46 -13.75
C ILE A 109 8.43 1.17 -13.81
N GLU A 110 9.23 2.21 -13.64
CA GLU A 110 10.68 2.09 -13.50
C GLU A 110 11.03 2.18 -12.01
N THR A 111 11.49 1.08 -11.43
CA THR A 111 11.90 1.03 -10.02
C THR A 111 13.29 1.65 -9.87
N GLY A 112 13.45 2.63 -8.99
CA GLY A 112 14.77 3.16 -8.64
C GLY A 112 15.57 2.16 -7.81
N GLU A 113 16.90 2.17 -7.95
CA GLU A 113 17.77 1.46 -7.00
C GLU A 113 17.69 2.10 -5.61
N GLU A 114 17.60 1.29 -4.56
CA GLU A 114 17.67 1.74 -3.18
C GLU A 114 19.07 2.33 -2.95
N ARG A 115 19.22 3.66 -3.12
CA ARG A 115 20.45 4.35 -2.71
C ARG A 115 20.54 4.22 -1.20
N GLU A 116 21.39 3.30 -0.72
CA GLU A 116 21.76 3.24 0.68
C GLU A 116 22.18 4.65 1.13
N ARG A 117 21.38 5.27 2.00
CA ARG A 117 21.76 6.54 2.62
C ARG A 117 23.05 6.29 3.38
N GLY A 118 24.11 6.96 2.92
CA GLY A 118 25.49 6.74 3.31
C GLY A 118 25.69 6.38 4.77
N LYS A 119 26.49 5.33 5.00
CA LYS A 119 27.36 5.26 6.16
C LYS A 119 28.20 6.54 6.14
N ARG A 120 27.74 7.57 6.86
CA ARG A 120 28.55 8.73 7.21
C ARG A 120 29.81 8.16 7.83
N GLY A 121 30.95 8.35 7.15
CA GLY A 121 32.25 8.10 7.74
C GLY A 121 32.31 8.88 9.04
N LEU A 122 32.35 8.16 10.16
CA LEU A 122 32.99 8.70 11.33
C LEU A 122 34.49 8.62 11.06
N LYS A 123 35.10 9.80 11.08
CA LYS A 123 36.53 10.04 11.06
C LYS A 123 37.25 9.20 12.11
#